data_AF-A0A094PSH9-F1
#
_entry.id   AF-A0A094PSH9-F1
#
_cell.length_a   1.000
_cell.length_b   1.000
_cell.length_c   1.000
_cell.angle_alpha   90.00
_cell.angle_beta   90.00
_cell.angle_gamma   90.00
#
_symmetry.space_group_name_H-M   'P 1'
#
loop_
_entity.id
_entity.type
_entity.pdbx_description
1 polymer ?
#
loop_
_entity_poly.entity_id
_entity_poly.type
_entity_poly.pdbx_seq_one_letter_code
_entity_poly.pdbx_strand_id
1 'polypeptide(L)' 'MASEANPGALWGSRFASSAADSVAALSKSTHFDWRLAKYDIAGSRAHVKALFTAGYLSSDEGWKLCS' A
#
# COMPACT_ATOMS: atom_id res chain seq x y z
N MET A 1 1.89 8.91 -28.02
CA MET A 1 2.91 8.58 -26.99
C MET A 1 2.19 8.05 -25.77
N ALA A 2 2.43 6.79 -25.38
CA ALA A 2 2.02 6.33 -24.05
C ALA A 2 2.88 7.07 -23.02
N SER A 3 2.26 7.73 -22.05
CA SER A 3 2.98 8.32 -20.91
C SER A 3 3.58 7.20 -20.07
N GLU A 4 4.83 7.36 -19.64
CA GLU A 4 5.47 6.40 -18.75
C GLU A 4 4.66 6.21 -17.47
N ALA A 5 4.61 4.97 -16.98
CA ALA A 5 3.92 4.64 -15.74
C ALA A 5 4.56 5.43 -14.60
N ASN A 6 3.74 6.21 -13.90
CA ASN A 6 4.20 7.01 -12.76
C ASN A 6 4.76 6.05 -11.70
N PRO A 7 6.04 6.17 -11.25
CA PRO A 7 6.69 5.20 -10.37
C PRO A 7 5.98 4.94 -9.03
N GLY A 8 5.00 5.77 -8.66
CA GLY A 8 4.14 5.61 -7.49
C GLY A 8 2.67 5.26 -7.79
N ALA A 9 2.32 4.94 -9.04
CA ALA A 9 0.96 4.56 -9.39
C ALA A 9 0.63 3.16 -8.83
N LEU A 10 -0.11 3.14 -7.72
CA LEU A 10 -0.74 1.93 -7.20
C LEU A 10 -1.55 1.27 -8.34
N TRP A 11 -1.37 -0.04 -8.52
CA TRP A 11 -2.10 -0.88 -9.50
C TRP A 11 -1.68 -0.74 -10.98
N GLY A 12 -0.75 0.15 -11.32
CA GLY A 12 -0.28 0.33 -12.71
C GLY A 12 0.47 -0.88 -13.29
N SER A 13 1.03 -1.75 -12.44
CA SER A 13 1.89 -2.87 -12.87
C SER A 13 1.15 -4.03 -13.56
N ARG A 14 -0.19 -4.00 -13.62
CA ARG A 14 -1.01 -5.04 -14.26
C ARG A 14 -1.45 -4.70 -15.68
N PHE A 15 -1.23 -3.46 -16.13
CA PHE A 15 -1.62 -3.00 -17.45
C PHE A 15 -0.38 -2.71 -18.30
N ALA A 16 -0.48 -2.97 -19.61
CA ALA A 16 0.62 -2.70 -20.55
C ALA A 16 0.89 -1.19 -20.71
N SER A 17 -0.02 -0.32 -20.27
CA SER A 17 0.07 1.13 -20.36
C SER A 17 -0.45 1.80 -19.09
N SER A 18 -0.15 3.10 -18.93
CA SER A 18 -0.71 3.94 -17.88
C SER A 18 -2.24 4.00 -17.93
N ALA A 19 -2.86 4.22 -16.76
CA ALA A 19 -4.30 4.45 -16.68
C ALA A 19 -4.66 5.79 -17.32
N ALA A 20 -5.78 5.83 -18.05
CA ALA A 20 -6.35 7.08 -18.53
C ALA A 20 -6.74 7.98 -17.35
N ASP A 21 -6.66 9.31 -17.53
CA ASP A 21 -6.94 10.29 -16.48
C ASP A 21 -8.33 10.11 -15.85
N SER A 22 -9.33 9.75 -16.66
CA SER A 22 -10.69 9.47 -16.19
C SER A 22 -10.75 8.27 -15.23
N VAL A 23 -9.98 7.22 -15.51
CA VAL A 23 -9.91 6.01 -14.67
C VAL A 23 -9.15 6.32 -13.38
N ALA A 24 -8.05 7.07 -13.47
CA ALA A 24 -7.29 7.51 -12.30
C ALA A 24 -8.15 8.39 -11.36
N ALA A 25 -8.92 9.33 -11.92
CA ALA A 25 -9.84 10.17 -11.16
C ALA A 25 -10.96 9.37 -10.50
N LEU A 26 -11.58 8.43 -11.23
CA LEU A 26 -12.64 7.57 -10.70
C LEU A 26 -12.14 6.66 -9.56
N SER A 27 -10.88 6.20 -9.63
CA SER A 27 -10.32 5.23 -8.68
C SER A 27 -9.86 5.86 -7.35
N LYS A 28 -9.81 7.19 -7.24
CA LYS A 28 -9.27 7.89 -6.06
C LYS A 28 -10.26 7.89 -4.90
N SER A 29 -9.98 7.14 -3.84
CA SER A 29 -10.83 7.08 -2.63
C SER A 29 -10.33 7.89 -1.43
N THR A 30 -9.13 8.47 -1.51
CA THR A 30 -8.48 9.14 -0.36
C THR A 30 -9.27 10.30 0.24
N HIS A 31 -10.20 10.89 -0.51
CA HIS A 31 -11.06 11.97 -0.06
C HIS A 31 -12.08 11.55 1.01
N PHE A 32 -12.37 10.24 1.17
CA PHE A 32 -13.21 9.72 2.26
C PHE A 32 -12.55 8.63 3.10
N ASP A 33 -11.62 7.85 2.53
CA ASP A 33 -11.00 6.73 3.24
C ASP A 33 -9.94 7.15 4.27
N TRP A 34 -9.51 8.42 4.29
CA TRP A 34 -8.50 8.89 5.24
C TRP A 34 -8.86 8.63 6.71
N ARG A 35 -10.17 8.61 7.03
CA ARG A 35 -10.68 8.24 8.36
C ARG A 35 -10.26 6.84 8.81
N LEU A 36 -9.88 5.97 7.88
CA LEU A 36 -9.49 4.59 8.13
C LEU A 36 -8.00 4.42 8.43
N ALA A 37 -7.17 5.46 8.26
CA ALA A 37 -5.71 5.39 8.42
C ALA A 37 -5.28 4.81 9.79
N LYS A 38 -6.02 5.11 10.86
CA LYS A 38 -5.74 4.57 12.20
C LYS A 38 -5.90 3.05 12.26
N TYR A 39 -6.89 2.52 11.56
CA TYR A 39 -7.14 1.08 11.50
C TYR A 39 -6.14 0.38 10.59
N ASP A 40 -5.73 1.02 9.50
CA ASP A 40 -4.68 0.50 8.61
C ASP A 40 -3.34 0.34 9.34
N ILE A 41 -2.94 1.32 10.15
CA ILE A 41 -1.75 1.24 11.01
C ILE A 41 -1.90 0.13 12.05
N ALA A 42 -3.04 0.04 12.72
CA ALA A 42 -3.29 -0.99 13.73
C ALA A 42 -3.24 -2.41 13.12
N GLY A 43 -3.86 -2.59 11.95
CA GLY A 43 -3.84 -3.83 11.18
C GLY A 43 -2.43 -4.21 10.73
N SER A 44 -1.66 -3.24 10.23
CA SER A 44 -0.27 -3.46 9.83
C SER A 44 0.60 -3.94 11.00
N ARG A 45 0.46 -3.33 12.19
CA ARG A 45 1.18 -3.77 13.40
C ARG A 45 0.80 -5.19 13.82
N ALA A 46 -0.49 -5.51 13.76
CA ALA A 46 -0.98 -6.86 14.05
C ALA A 46 -0.41 -7.89 13.06
N HIS A 47 -0.33 -7.52 11.78
CA HIS A 47 0.25 -8.36 10.74
C HIS A 47 1.75 -8.60 10.94
N VAL A 48 2.52 -7.55 11.25
CA VAL A 48 3.96 -7.68 11.59
C VAL A 48 4.15 -8.62 12.78
N LYS A 49 3.33 -8.50 13.83
CA LYS A 49 3.37 -9.41 14.97
C LYS A 49 3.11 -10.87 14.56
N ALA A 50 2.12 -11.11 13.69
CA ALA A 50 1.82 -12.44 13.19
C ALA A 50 2.98 -13.03 12.37
N LEU A 51 3.61 -12.24 11.49
CA LEU A 51 4.78 -12.65 10.72
C LEU A 51 5.99 -12.98 11.61
N PHE A 52 6.23 -12.17 12.65
CA PHE A 52 7.26 -12.44 13.65
C PHE A 52 7.00 -13.75 14.39
N THR A 53 5.77 -13.97 14.88
CA THR A 53 5.39 -15.24 15.53
C THR A 53 5.54 -16.46 14.62
N ALA A 54 5.28 -16.30 13.32
CA ALA A 54 5.46 -17.35 12.32
C ALA A 54 6.93 -17.58 11.90
N GLY A 55 7.88 -16.80 12.43
CA GLY A 55 9.31 -16.93 12.13
C GLY A 55 9.73 -16.34 10.78
N TYR A 56 8.89 -15.52 10.13
CA TYR A 56 9.22 -14.86 8.88
C TYR A 56 9.99 -13.55 9.06
N LEU A 57 10.00 -13.00 10.28
CA LEU A 57 10.73 -11.78 10.61
C LEU A 57 11.66 -12.04 11.78
N SER A 58 12.86 -11.46 11.71
CA SER A 58 13.74 -11.30 12.86
C SER A 58 13.20 -10.26 13.84
N SER A 59 13.74 -10.25 15.06
CA SER A 59 13.38 -9.26 16.09
C SER A 59 13.69 -7.83 15.63
N ASP A 60 14.81 -7.63 14.92
CA ASP A 60 15.22 -6.33 14.41
C ASP A 60 14.28 -5.82 13.32
N GLU A 61 13.82 -6.70 12.42
CA GLU A 61 12.84 -6.35 11.38
C GLU A 61 11.49 -6.02 12.00
N GLY A 62 11.02 -6.83 12.95
CA GLY A 62 9.78 -6.57 13.69
C GLY A 62 9.82 -5.22 14.42
N TRP A 63 10.95 -4.89 15.07
CA TRP A 63 11.15 -3.61 15.73
C TRP A 63 11.13 -2.44 14.73
N LYS A 64 11.91 -2.50 13.64
CA LYS A 64 11.96 -1.43 12.63
C LYS A 64 10.62 -1.13 11.97
N LEU A 65 9.78 -2.15 11.79
CA LEU A 65 8.46 -2.00 11.17
C LEU A 65 7.40 -1.46 12.14
N CYS A 66 7.63 -1.56 13.46
CA CYS A 66 6.66 -1.17 14.49
C CYS A 66 7.10 0.03 15.35
N SER A 67 8.34 0.52 15.20
CA SER A 67 8.84 1.76 15.81
C SER A 67 8.18 2.98 15.19
#